data_AF-A0A2S9FIV0-F1
#
_entry.id   AF-A0A2S9FIV0-F1
#
_cell.length_a   1.000
_cell.length_b   1.000
_cell.length_c   1.000
_cell.angle_alpha   90.00
_cell.angle_beta   90.00
_cell.angle_gamma   90.00
#
_symmetry.space_group_name_H-M   'P 1'
#
loop_
_entity.id
_entity.type
_entity.pdbx_description
1 polymer ?
#
loop_
_entity_poly.entity_id
_entity_poly.type
_entity_poly.pdbx_seq_one_letter_code
_entity_poly.pdbx_strand_id
1 'polypeptide(L)'
;LAGERFEQMRAEALEVLDTDARIPYVRRRGEYLYNFWRDAKNQKGLWRRTTLESYRTGEAGDAPSGEEQKTQWDVIIDIDELARADNQNWVWAGADVIEPDHSLALISLSRGGSDAAVVREFDMRTRTFVDGGFELPEAKSQVSWEDEDTLLVGTDFGDGSLTESGYPRLVKRWRRGQPLSDAETVFSGSEEDVVVAGSRDR
;
A
#
# COMPACT_ATOMS: atom_id res chain seq x y z
N LEU A 1 -26.55 -11.09 18.25
CA LEU A 1 -26.32 -9.64 18.46
C LEU A 1 -27.19 -8.91 17.44
N ALA A 2 -28.43 -8.60 17.79
CA ALA A 2 -29.37 -7.83 16.96
C ALA A 2 -30.42 -7.22 17.91
N GLY A 3 -30.64 -5.90 17.84
CA GLY A 3 -31.56 -5.14 18.71
C GLY A 3 -31.33 -3.63 18.62
N GLU A 4 -32.21 -2.79 19.17
CA GLU A 4 -32.14 -1.33 19.04
C GLU A 4 -30.80 -0.72 19.47
N ARG A 5 -30.23 -1.22 20.57
CA ARG A 5 -28.89 -0.80 21.04
C ARG A 5 -27.78 -1.12 20.03
N PHE A 6 -27.89 -2.24 19.32
CA PHE A 6 -26.93 -2.61 18.28
C PHE A 6 -27.04 -1.68 17.07
N GLU A 7 -28.27 -1.39 16.62
CA GLU A 7 -28.49 -0.47 15.50
C GLU A 7 -28.05 0.97 15.82
N GLN A 8 -28.28 1.42 17.06
CA GLN A 8 -27.78 2.72 17.52
C GLN A 8 -26.25 2.78 17.49
N MET A 9 -25.56 1.79 18.08
CA MET A 9 -24.10 1.73 18.05
C MET A 9 -23.54 1.61 16.62
N ARG A 10 -24.24 0.88 15.75
CA ARG A 10 -23.87 0.77 14.34
C ARG A 10 -23.98 2.11 13.62
N ALA A 11 -25.06 2.86 13.84
CA ALA A 11 -25.26 4.18 13.25
C ALA A 11 -24.21 5.19 13.73
N GLU A 12 -23.96 5.26 15.04
CA GLU A 12 -22.94 6.13 15.63
C GLU A 12 -21.53 5.78 15.14
N ALA A 13 -21.20 4.49 15.03
CA ALA A 13 -19.91 4.06 14.49
C ALA A 13 -19.75 4.40 12.99
N LEU A 14 -20.82 4.25 12.19
CA LEU A 14 -20.81 4.65 10.78
C LEU A 14 -20.63 6.16 10.64
N GLU A 15 -21.34 6.97 11.43
CA GLU A 15 -21.18 8.42 11.42
C GLU A 15 -19.72 8.86 11.68
N VAL A 16 -19.05 8.22 12.64
CA VAL A 16 -17.63 8.49 12.94
C VAL A 16 -16.68 7.95 11.86
N LEU A 17 -16.97 6.79 11.27
CA LEU A 17 -16.11 6.19 10.24
C LEU A 17 -16.27 6.84 8.87
N ASP A 18 -17.48 7.32 8.57
CA ASP A 18 -17.86 7.96 7.31
C ASP A 18 -17.66 9.48 7.34
N THR A 19 -17.28 10.07 8.48
CA THR A 19 -17.01 11.51 8.57
C THR A 19 -15.78 11.91 7.75
N ASP A 20 -15.96 12.98 6.97
CA ASP A 20 -14.90 13.63 6.21
C ASP A 20 -14.05 14.56 7.08
N ALA A 21 -14.47 14.85 8.33
CA ALA A 21 -13.80 15.75 9.29
C ALA A 21 -12.44 15.25 9.84
N ARG A 22 -11.91 14.13 9.32
CA ARG A 22 -10.65 13.54 9.78
C ARG A 22 -9.46 14.20 9.09
N ILE A 23 -8.41 14.50 9.86
CA ILE A 23 -7.15 15.02 9.32
C ILE A 23 -6.53 13.96 8.38
N PRO A 24 -6.33 14.27 7.08
CA PRO A 24 -5.66 13.39 6.14
C PRO A 24 -4.16 13.45 6.41
N TYR A 25 -3.67 12.58 7.29
CA TYR A 25 -2.24 12.44 7.53
C TYR A 25 -1.51 12.08 6.23
N VAL A 26 -0.41 12.78 5.98
CA VAL A 26 0.36 12.67 4.74
C VAL A 26 1.77 12.18 4.99
N ARG A 27 2.33 11.45 4.02
CA ARG A 27 3.77 11.21 3.91
C ARG A 27 4.32 12.02 2.75
N ARG A 28 5.39 12.78 2.99
CA ARG A 28 6.08 13.56 1.94
C ARG A 28 6.99 12.67 1.10
N ARG A 29 6.99 12.89 -0.21
CA ARG A 29 7.92 12.33 -1.21
C ARG A 29 8.19 13.39 -2.27
N GLY A 30 9.41 13.91 -2.31
CA GLY A 30 9.75 15.09 -3.11
C GLY A 30 8.84 16.29 -2.80
N GLU A 31 8.17 16.80 -3.84
CA GLU A 31 7.28 17.97 -3.78
C GLU A 31 5.84 17.63 -3.36
N TYR A 32 5.49 16.34 -3.33
CA TYR A 32 4.13 15.87 -3.09
C TYR A 32 3.95 15.29 -1.69
N LEU A 33 2.70 15.40 -1.22
CA LEU A 33 2.19 14.85 0.03
C LEU A 33 1.18 13.75 -0.30
N TYR A 34 1.46 12.51 0.13
CA TYR A 34 0.66 11.33 -0.19
C TYR A 34 -0.24 10.95 0.97
N ASN A 35 -1.48 10.62 0.68
CA ASN A 35 -2.49 10.21 1.64
C ASN A 35 -3.26 8.98 1.11
N PHE A 36 -3.67 8.11 2.02
CA PHE A 36 -4.66 7.08 1.73
C PHE A 36 -5.96 7.44 2.43
N TRP A 37 -7.06 7.49 1.69
CA TRP A 37 -8.33 8.01 2.16
C TRP A 37 -9.46 6.99 1.98
N ARG A 38 -10.37 6.91 2.94
CA ARG A 38 -11.59 6.11 2.86
C ARG A 38 -12.75 6.91 3.40
N ASP A 39 -13.85 6.91 2.69
CA ASP A 39 -15.10 7.56 3.06
C ASP A 39 -16.29 6.71 2.56
N ALA A 40 -17.52 7.20 2.75
CA ALA A 40 -18.73 6.48 2.34
C ALA A 40 -18.79 6.17 0.83
N LYS A 41 -18.14 6.97 -0.02
CA LYS A 41 -18.10 6.78 -1.49
C LYS A 41 -16.94 5.89 -1.91
N ASN A 42 -15.84 5.94 -1.19
CA ASN A 42 -14.60 5.22 -1.46
C ASN A 42 -14.30 4.27 -0.30
N GLN A 43 -15.12 3.22 -0.17
CA GLN A 43 -15.09 2.31 0.97
C GLN A 43 -13.78 1.51 1.03
N LYS A 44 -13.25 1.13 -0.14
CA LYS A 44 -11.94 0.49 -0.25
C LYS A 44 -10.82 1.49 -0.22
N GLY A 45 -11.03 2.66 -0.81
CA GLY A 45 -10.23 3.85 -0.59
C GLY A 45 -9.47 4.35 -1.80
N LEU A 46 -8.90 5.55 -1.64
CA LEU A 46 -8.14 6.27 -2.64
C LEU A 46 -6.71 6.46 -2.15
N TRP A 47 -5.73 6.04 -2.95
CA TRP A 47 -4.37 6.51 -2.80
C TRP A 47 -4.18 7.75 -3.66
N ARG A 48 -3.88 8.87 -3.01
CA ARG A 48 -3.90 10.22 -3.61
C ARG A 48 -2.73 11.06 -3.13
N ARG A 49 -2.42 12.12 -3.87
CA ARG A 49 -1.39 13.10 -3.48
C ARG A 49 -1.85 14.53 -3.68
N THR A 50 -1.13 15.46 -3.06
CA THR A 50 -1.33 16.91 -3.24
C THR A 50 0.00 17.64 -3.09
N THR A 51 0.06 18.93 -3.43
CA THR A 51 1.22 19.78 -3.15
C THR A 51 1.17 20.33 -1.72
N LEU A 52 2.32 20.72 -1.17
CA LEU A 52 2.35 21.36 0.15
C LEU A 52 1.56 22.68 0.18
N GLU A 53 1.57 23.44 -0.92
CA GLU A 53 0.79 24.66 -1.05
C GLU A 53 -0.70 24.36 -0.95
N SER A 54 -1.22 23.43 -1.76
CA SER A 54 -2.64 23.09 -1.74
C SER A 54 -3.07 22.41 -0.44
N TYR A 55 -2.20 21.63 0.19
CA TYR A 55 -2.48 21.04 1.51
C TYR A 55 -2.63 22.11 2.61
N ARG A 56 -1.94 23.25 2.48
CA ARG A 56 -1.98 24.35 3.45
C ARG A 56 -3.17 25.29 3.25
N THR A 57 -3.85 25.27 2.11
CA THR A 57 -5.00 26.16 1.86
C THR A 57 -6.21 25.84 2.74
N GLY A 58 -6.21 24.68 3.40
CA GLY A 58 -7.26 24.29 4.33
C GLY A 58 -8.30 23.35 3.71
N GLU A 59 -9.19 22.89 4.60
CA GLU A 59 -10.15 21.79 4.44
C GLU A 59 -9.58 20.38 4.25
N ALA A 60 -8.90 19.94 5.30
CA ALA A 60 -8.92 18.55 5.73
C ALA A 60 -10.28 18.21 6.36
N GLY A 61 -11.36 18.20 5.57
CA GLY A 61 -12.71 17.90 6.08
C GLY A 61 -13.46 19.09 6.66
N ASP A 62 -14.69 19.28 6.19
CA ASP A 62 -15.72 20.23 6.65
C ASP A 62 -15.31 21.71 6.83
N ALA A 63 -15.33 22.53 5.77
CA ALA A 63 -15.85 23.89 5.93
C ALA A 63 -17.29 24.01 5.39
N PRO A 64 -18.16 24.73 6.12
CA PRO A 64 -19.50 25.06 5.64
C PRO A 64 -19.39 25.94 4.40
N SER A 65 -20.22 25.60 3.41
CA SER A 65 -20.48 26.30 2.15
C SER A 65 -20.29 27.83 2.20
N GLY A 66 -19.07 28.25 1.89
CA GLY A 66 -18.65 29.58 1.53
C GLY A 66 -17.31 29.40 0.84
N GLU A 67 -17.18 29.86 -0.41
CA GLU A 67 -16.06 29.63 -1.33
C GLU A 67 -14.66 29.86 -0.71
N GLU A 68 -14.11 28.89 0.03
CA GLU A 68 -12.79 28.98 0.67
C GLU A 68 -11.97 27.69 0.42
N GLN A 69 -11.39 27.61 -0.79
CA GLN A 69 -10.18 26.86 -1.18
C GLN A 69 -9.91 25.45 -0.55
N LYS A 70 -10.66 24.43 -0.97
CA LYS A 70 -10.39 23.01 -0.64
C LYS A 70 -9.04 22.50 -1.15
N THR A 71 -8.39 21.61 -0.38
CA THR A 71 -7.19 20.86 -0.80
C THR A 71 -7.48 20.09 -2.10
N GLN A 72 -6.66 20.30 -3.11
CA GLN A 72 -6.77 19.66 -4.42
C GLN A 72 -6.01 18.33 -4.38
N TRP A 73 -6.76 17.23 -4.35
CA TRP A 73 -6.19 15.89 -4.36
C TRP A 73 -6.15 15.31 -5.77
N ASP A 74 -4.96 14.83 -6.14
CA ASP A 74 -4.67 14.09 -7.35
C ASP A 74 -4.74 12.58 -7.03
N VAL A 75 -5.78 11.90 -7.49
CA VAL A 75 -5.97 10.46 -7.26
C VAL A 75 -5.00 9.66 -8.15
N ILE A 76 -4.25 8.76 -7.52
CA ILE A 76 -3.26 7.92 -8.18
C ILE A 76 -3.83 6.52 -8.42
N ILE A 77 -4.44 5.93 -7.39
CA ILE A 77 -5.13 4.64 -7.48
C ILE A 77 -6.45 4.74 -6.73
N ASP A 78 -7.54 4.38 -7.40
CA ASP A 78 -8.84 4.09 -6.81
C ASP A 78 -8.94 2.57 -6.54
N ILE A 79 -8.99 2.18 -5.28
CA ILE A 79 -9.04 0.76 -4.88
C ILE A 79 -10.43 0.17 -5.08
N ASP A 80 -11.48 1.00 -5.07
CA ASP A 80 -12.85 0.57 -5.38
C ASP A 80 -12.97 0.19 -6.86
N GLU A 81 -12.38 0.98 -7.75
CA GLU A 81 -12.28 0.65 -9.18
C GLU A 81 -11.38 -0.56 -9.45
N LEU A 82 -10.19 -0.61 -8.84
CA LEU A 82 -9.28 -1.73 -9.00
C LEU A 82 -9.91 -3.05 -8.55
N ALA A 83 -10.58 -3.07 -7.39
CA ALA A 83 -11.27 -4.26 -6.89
C ALA A 83 -12.38 -4.74 -7.83
N ARG A 84 -13.09 -3.81 -8.48
CA ARG A 84 -14.12 -4.14 -9.47
C ARG A 84 -13.51 -4.73 -10.74
N ALA A 85 -12.43 -4.12 -11.24
CA ALA A 85 -11.74 -4.57 -12.44
C ALA A 85 -11.14 -5.98 -12.27
N ASP A 86 -10.51 -6.23 -11.12
CA ASP A 86 -9.89 -7.52 -10.79
C ASP A 86 -10.89 -8.57 -10.29
N ASN A 87 -12.15 -8.18 -10.04
CA ASN A 87 -13.15 -9.00 -9.34
C ASN A 87 -12.59 -9.59 -8.02
N GLN A 88 -11.90 -8.76 -7.25
CA GLN A 88 -11.21 -9.17 -6.02
C GLN A 88 -11.51 -8.21 -4.88
N ASN A 89 -11.71 -8.75 -3.67
CA ASN A 89 -11.90 -7.94 -2.47
C ASN A 89 -10.56 -7.36 -1.96
N TRP A 90 -10.01 -6.39 -2.69
CA TRP A 90 -8.77 -5.73 -2.31
C TRP A 90 -8.94 -4.86 -1.06
N VAL A 91 -7.90 -4.89 -0.23
CA VAL A 91 -7.66 -4.01 0.91
C VAL A 91 -6.24 -3.44 0.76
N TRP A 92 -6.11 -2.12 0.88
CA TRP A 92 -4.81 -1.44 0.81
C TRP A 92 -3.88 -1.88 1.94
N ALA A 93 -2.68 -2.36 1.59
CA ALA A 93 -1.65 -2.74 2.54
C ALA A 93 -0.41 -1.83 2.50
N GLY A 94 -0.26 -0.99 1.46
CA GLY A 94 0.77 0.04 1.43
C GLY A 94 1.29 0.35 0.03
N ALA A 95 2.15 1.36 -0.04
CA ALA A 95 2.94 1.69 -1.21
C ALA A 95 4.37 2.02 -0.80
N ASP A 96 5.33 1.27 -1.32
CA ASP A 96 6.75 1.58 -1.24
C ASP A 96 7.23 2.22 -2.54
N VAL A 97 7.56 3.50 -2.49
CA VAL A 97 7.86 4.30 -3.69
C VAL A 97 9.36 4.48 -3.75
N ILE A 98 9.97 4.17 -4.90
CA ILE A 98 11.43 4.23 -5.07
C ILE A 98 11.96 5.66 -4.91
N GLU A 99 13.12 5.80 -4.30
CA GLU A 99 13.89 7.05 -4.22
C GLU A 99 15.10 7.00 -5.16
N PRO A 100 15.59 8.15 -5.67
CA PRO A 100 15.14 9.52 -5.36
C PRO A 100 14.08 10.09 -6.34
N ASP A 101 13.83 9.42 -7.47
CA ASP A 101 13.01 9.98 -8.56
C ASP A 101 11.50 9.80 -8.35
N HIS A 102 11.09 8.90 -7.45
CA HIS A 102 9.69 8.56 -7.18
C HIS A 102 8.90 8.11 -8.41
N SER A 103 9.58 7.47 -9.37
CA SER A 103 8.97 7.06 -10.66
C SER A 103 8.24 5.72 -10.60
N LEU A 104 8.62 4.84 -9.68
CA LEU A 104 8.04 3.50 -9.50
C LEU A 104 7.57 3.29 -8.05
N ALA A 105 6.56 2.44 -7.89
CA ALA A 105 6.07 2.02 -6.58
C ALA A 105 5.77 0.52 -6.55
N LEU A 106 5.95 -0.10 -5.39
CA LEU A 106 5.48 -1.43 -5.08
C LEU A 106 4.20 -1.28 -4.26
N ILE A 107 3.09 -1.67 -4.85
CA ILE A 107 1.75 -1.55 -4.26
C ILE A 107 1.38 -2.89 -3.63
N SER A 108 1.16 -2.87 -2.31
CA SER A 108 0.75 -4.05 -1.55
C SER A 108 -0.76 -4.04 -1.36
N LEU A 109 -1.42 -5.14 -1.74
CA LEU A 109 -2.86 -5.34 -1.64
C LEU A 109 -3.15 -6.69 -0.97
N SER A 110 -3.92 -6.67 0.12
CA SER A 110 -4.39 -7.87 0.79
C SER A 110 -5.76 -8.29 0.25
N ARG A 111 -6.01 -9.60 0.17
CA ARG A 111 -7.33 -10.16 -0.13
C ARG A 111 -8.12 -10.25 1.18
N GLY A 112 -9.09 -9.36 1.36
CA GLY A 112 -9.96 -9.38 2.54
C GLY A 112 -9.29 -8.94 3.85
N GLY A 113 -8.07 -8.38 3.81
CA GLY A 113 -7.41 -7.78 4.98
C GLY A 113 -6.63 -8.76 5.85
N SER A 114 -6.16 -9.88 5.28
CA SER A 114 -5.14 -10.74 5.90
C SER A 114 -3.80 -10.02 6.05
N ASP A 115 -2.89 -10.60 6.81
CA ASP A 115 -1.50 -10.14 6.92
C ASP A 115 -0.62 -10.54 5.72
N ALA A 116 -1.18 -11.32 4.77
CA ALA A 116 -0.58 -11.61 3.49
C ALA A 116 -1.04 -10.59 2.44
N ALA A 117 -0.15 -10.26 1.51
CA ALA A 117 -0.43 -9.32 0.43
C ALA A 117 0.15 -9.82 -0.89
N VAL A 118 -0.57 -9.52 -1.98
CA VAL A 118 -0.01 -9.48 -3.32
C VAL A 118 0.75 -8.16 -3.46
N VAL A 119 1.92 -8.19 -4.09
CA VAL A 119 2.71 -6.99 -4.37
C VAL A 119 2.80 -6.81 -5.88
N ARG A 120 2.51 -5.62 -6.39
CA ARG A 120 2.58 -5.30 -7.82
C ARG A 120 3.33 -4.01 -8.05
N GLU A 121 4.21 -4.02 -9.03
CA GLU A 121 4.89 -2.82 -9.50
C GLU A 121 3.94 -1.88 -10.24
N PHE A 122 4.09 -0.59 -9.97
CA PHE A 122 3.26 0.48 -10.48
C PHE A 122 4.13 1.63 -10.97
N ASP A 123 3.88 2.09 -12.20
CA ASP A 123 4.56 3.26 -12.77
C ASP A 123 3.80 4.53 -12.38
N MET A 124 4.45 5.38 -11.59
CA MET A 124 3.88 6.63 -11.07
C MET A 124 3.68 7.70 -12.14
N ARG A 125 4.39 7.58 -13.28
CA ARG A 125 4.37 8.53 -14.39
C ARG A 125 3.16 8.27 -15.27
N THR A 126 2.89 7.00 -15.58
CA THR A 126 1.75 6.58 -16.41
C THR A 126 0.51 6.23 -15.58
N ARG A 127 0.66 6.03 -14.27
CA ARG A 127 -0.40 5.60 -13.33
C ARG A 127 -0.99 4.25 -13.69
N THR A 128 -0.13 3.31 -14.04
CA THR A 128 -0.52 1.96 -14.44
C THR A 128 0.34 0.93 -13.73
N PHE A 129 -0.26 -0.21 -13.42
CA PHE A 129 0.52 -1.40 -13.06
C PHE A 129 1.42 -1.79 -14.24
N VAL A 130 2.67 -2.14 -13.94
CA VAL A 130 3.67 -2.48 -14.95
C VAL A 130 3.45 -3.92 -15.42
N ASP A 131 3.08 -4.08 -16.69
CA ASP A 131 2.98 -5.42 -17.29
C ASP A 131 4.34 -6.10 -17.34
N GLY A 132 4.44 -7.33 -16.84
CA GLY A 132 5.71 -8.03 -16.67
C GLY A 132 6.69 -7.39 -15.67
N GLY A 133 6.21 -6.46 -14.82
CA GLY A 133 6.99 -5.86 -13.74
C GLY A 133 7.20 -6.81 -12.56
N PHE A 134 7.72 -6.28 -11.46
CA PHE A 134 7.82 -7.04 -10.22
C PHE A 134 6.42 -7.35 -9.67
N GLU A 135 6.07 -8.64 -9.62
CA GLU A 135 4.85 -9.13 -9.00
C GLU A 135 5.15 -10.29 -8.03
N LEU A 136 4.61 -10.21 -6.82
CA LEU A 136 4.67 -11.28 -5.82
C LEU A 136 3.26 -11.81 -5.55
N PRO A 137 3.07 -13.14 -5.52
CA PRO A 137 1.80 -13.72 -5.11
C PRO A 137 1.50 -13.42 -3.63
N GLU A 138 0.28 -13.74 -3.21
CA GLU A 138 -0.17 -13.53 -1.84
C GLU A 138 0.68 -14.32 -0.86
N ALA A 139 1.47 -13.60 -0.07
CA ALA A 139 2.30 -14.16 1.00
C ALA A 139 2.62 -13.05 2.03
N LYS A 140 3.16 -13.45 3.19
CA LYS A 140 3.73 -12.50 4.15
C LYS A 140 5.11 -12.04 3.68
N SER A 141 5.14 -11.24 2.62
CA SER A 141 6.39 -10.84 1.96
C SER A 141 7.04 -9.63 2.65
N GLN A 142 8.37 -9.58 2.61
CA GLN A 142 9.19 -8.40 2.91
C GLN A 142 9.87 -7.98 1.61
N VAL A 143 9.72 -6.73 1.21
CA VAL A 143 10.20 -6.27 -0.08
C VAL A 143 10.64 -4.82 0.03
N SER A 144 11.79 -4.50 -0.56
CA SER A 144 12.32 -3.15 -0.66
C SER A 144 13.11 -2.96 -1.94
N TRP A 145 13.18 -1.72 -2.41
CA TRP A 145 14.00 -1.34 -3.55
C TRP A 145 15.49 -1.37 -3.22
N GLU A 146 16.29 -2.04 -4.05
CA GLU A 146 17.74 -1.83 -4.09
C GLU A 146 18.12 -0.82 -5.18
N ASP A 147 17.47 -0.94 -6.34
CA ASP A 147 17.45 0.00 -7.47
C ASP A 147 16.25 -0.21 -8.39
N GLU A 148 16.10 0.64 -9.41
CA GLU A 148 14.98 0.59 -10.35
C GLU A 148 14.80 -0.77 -11.04
N ASP A 149 15.84 -1.60 -11.05
CA ASP A 149 15.85 -2.92 -11.68
C ASP A 149 16.10 -4.06 -10.68
N THR A 150 16.13 -3.77 -9.37
CA THR A 150 16.53 -4.75 -8.35
C THR A 150 15.77 -4.55 -7.03
N LEU A 151 15.18 -5.64 -6.54
CA LEU A 151 14.55 -5.72 -5.23
C LEU A 151 15.35 -6.59 -4.26
N LEU A 152 15.32 -6.22 -2.97
CA LEU A 152 15.55 -7.17 -1.88
C LEU A 152 14.20 -7.75 -1.48
N VAL A 153 14.04 -9.06 -1.62
CA VAL A 153 12.78 -9.78 -1.42
C VAL A 153 12.94 -10.96 -0.48
N GLY A 154 12.08 -11.03 0.51
CA GLY A 154 11.78 -12.23 1.30
C GLY A 154 10.33 -12.61 1.07
N THR A 155 10.07 -13.85 0.69
CA THR A 155 8.72 -14.39 0.49
C THR A 155 8.75 -15.90 0.65
N ASP A 156 7.62 -16.56 0.44
CA ASP A 156 7.55 -18.02 0.40
C ASP A 156 8.18 -18.54 -0.92
N PHE A 157 9.37 -19.12 -0.79
CA PHE A 157 10.09 -19.81 -1.86
C PHE A 157 9.92 -21.34 -1.78
N GLY A 158 9.00 -21.83 -0.95
CA GLY A 158 8.81 -23.25 -0.64
C GLY A 158 9.50 -23.68 0.65
N ASP A 159 9.69 -25.00 0.81
CA ASP A 159 10.20 -25.63 2.02
C ASP A 159 11.49 -24.96 2.54
N GLY A 160 11.47 -24.59 3.83
CA GLY A 160 12.60 -23.97 4.51
C GLY A 160 12.81 -22.48 4.21
N SER A 161 11.91 -21.82 3.47
CA SER A 161 12.01 -20.39 3.16
C SER A 161 11.37 -19.45 4.19
N LEU A 162 10.54 -20.00 5.09
CA LEU A 162 9.82 -19.28 6.13
C LEU A 162 10.31 -19.65 7.54
N THR A 163 10.09 -18.74 8.49
CA THR A 163 10.21 -18.97 9.92
C THR A 163 9.00 -19.76 10.44
N GLU A 164 9.07 -20.26 11.67
CA GLU A 164 7.93 -20.88 12.36
C GLU A 164 6.74 -19.92 12.52
N SER A 165 6.97 -18.60 12.44
CA SER A 165 5.94 -17.55 12.46
C SER A 165 5.29 -17.31 11.08
N GLY A 166 5.75 -18.00 10.04
CA GLY A 166 5.25 -17.89 8.67
C GLY A 166 5.72 -16.63 7.92
N TYR A 167 6.79 -15.97 8.40
CA TYR A 167 7.42 -14.84 7.74
C TYR A 167 8.72 -15.28 7.03
N PRO A 168 9.29 -14.47 6.12
CA PRO A 168 10.48 -14.85 5.40
C PRO A 168 11.67 -15.02 6.35
N ARG A 169 12.44 -16.10 6.18
CA ARG A 169 13.79 -16.24 6.78
C ARG A 169 14.91 -15.98 5.79
N LEU A 170 14.60 -15.89 4.49
CA LEU A 170 15.55 -15.61 3.43
C LEU A 170 15.34 -14.19 2.91
N VAL A 171 16.44 -13.48 2.69
CA VAL A 171 16.46 -12.29 1.85
C VAL A 171 17.18 -12.66 0.56
N LYS A 172 16.53 -12.43 -0.56
CA LYS A 172 17.08 -12.63 -1.89
C LYS A 172 17.15 -11.32 -2.65
N ARG A 173 18.14 -11.18 -3.52
CA ARG A 173 18.24 -10.11 -4.51
C ARG A 173 17.61 -10.57 -5.81
N TRP A 174 16.52 -9.91 -6.20
CA TRP A 174 15.74 -10.24 -7.39
C TRP A 174 15.86 -9.12 -8.42
N ARG A 175 16.31 -9.47 -9.63
CA ARG A 175 16.52 -8.52 -10.73
C ARG A 175 15.37 -8.57 -11.73
N ARG A 176 15.08 -7.44 -12.36
CA ARG A 176 14.06 -7.32 -13.40
C ARG A 176 14.34 -8.30 -14.54
N GLY A 177 13.28 -8.92 -15.07
CA GLY A 177 13.36 -9.91 -16.15
C GLY A 177 13.88 -11.28 -15.73
N GLN A 178 14.28 -11.46 -14.48
CA GLN A 178 14.66 -12.75 -13.91
C GLN A 178 13.44 -13.44 -13.29
N PRO A 179 13.28 -14.78 -13.43
CA PRO A 179 12.32 -15.53 -12.62
C PRO A 179 12.62 -15.36 -11.12
N LEU A 180 11.58 -15.15 -10.30
CA LEU A 180 11.73 -15.00 -8.85
C LEU A 180 12.44 -16.20 -8.19
N SER A 181 12.23 -17.41 -8.71
CA SER A 181 12.89 -18.64 -8.24
C SER A 181 14.42 -18.57 -8.29
N ASP A 182 14.95 -17.82 -9.26
CA ASP A 182 16.37 -17.76 -9.55
C ASP A 182 17.07 -16.65 -8.76
N ALA A 183 16.31 -15.85 -7.99
CA ALA A 183 16.84 -14.76 -7.17
C ALA A 183 17.94 -15.27 -6.22
N GLU A 184 18.96 -14.44 -6.03
CA GLU A 184 20.18 -14.79 -5.30
C GLU A 184 19.97 -14.59 -3.80
N THR A 185 20.15 -15.61 -2.96
CA THR A 185 20.11 -15.44 -1.50
C THR A 185 21.28 -14.59 -1.03
N VAL A 186 20.99 -13.46 -0.38
CA VAL A 186 21.99 -12.55 0.18
C VAL A 186 22.12 -12.69 1.70
N PHE A 187 21.06 -13.16 2.36
CA PHE A 187 21.05 -13.40 3.79
C PHE A 187 20.03 -14.49 4.16
N SER A 188 20.33 -15.23 5.22
CA SER A 188 19.43 -16.24 5.80
C SER A 188 19.47 -16.17 7.33
N GLY A 189 18.30 -16.18 7.96
CA GLY A 189 18.15 -16.35 9.40
C GLY A 189 17.74 -17.77 9.80
N SER A 190 17.52 -17.92 11.11
CA SER A 190 17.05 -19.16 11.73
C SER A 190 15.55 -19.36 11.50
N GLU A 191 15.05 -20.60 11.70
CA GLU A 191 13.60 -20.87 11.62
C GLU A 191 12.87 -20.32 12.86
N GLU A 192 13.58 -20.18 13.98
CA GLU A 192 13.08 -19.67 15.25
C GLU A 192 13.08 -18.13 15.34
N ASP A 193 13.67 -17.44 14.34
CA ASP A 193 13.54 -15.99 14.23
C ASP A 193 12.08 -15.61 13.93
N VAL A 194 11.67 -14.38 14.26
CA VAL A 194 10.31 -13.93 13.91
C VAL A 194 10.20 -13.65 12.41
N VAL A 195 11.13 -12.83 11.90
CA VAL A 195 11.18 -12.38 10.50
C VAL A 195 12.60 -11.95 10.15
N VAL A 196 12.96 -12.14 8.89
CA VAL A 196 14.19 -11.61 8.29
C VAL A 196 13.81 -10.69 7.14
N ALA A 197 14.35 -9.48 7.14
CA ALA A 197 14.13 -8.48 6.11
C ALA A 197 15.44 -7.79 5.75
N GLY A 198 15.55 -7.34 4.50
CA GLY A 198 16.65 -6.52 4.01
C GLY A 198 16.11 -5.24 3.39
N SER A 199 16.78 -4.13 3.65
CA SER A 199 16.51 -2.84 3.04
C SER A 199 17.81 -2.14 2.69
N ARG A 200 17.76 -1.32 1.66
CA ARG A 200 18.83 -0.39 1.32
C ARG A 200 18.36 1.03 1.59
N ASP A 201 19.15 1.76 2.36
CA ASP A 201 18.96 3.21 2.51
C ASP A 201 19.36 3.92 1.20
N ARG A 202 18.57 4.90 0.77
CA ARG A 202 18.73 5.58 -0.52
C ARG A 202 18.75 7.09 -0.39
#